data_AF-A0A444X906-F1
#
_entry.id   AF-A0A444X906-F1
#
_cell.length_a   1.000
_cell.length_b   1.000
_cell.length_c   1.000
_cell.angle_alpha   90.00
_cell.angle_beta   90.00
_cell.angle_gamma   90.00
#
_symmetry.space_group_name_H-M   'P 1'
#
loop_
_entity.id
_entity.type
_entity.pdbx_description
1 polymer ?
#
loop_
_entity_poly.entity_id
_entity_poly.type
_entity_poly.pdbx_seq_one_letter_code
_entity_poly.pdbx_strand_id
1 'polypeptide(L)'
;MLLFSSILNSSISLGGNLTMVDLPGITRVPVHGQPESIYDQIKDIIMEYIRPEESIILNVLSVTVDFTTCESIRMSQSLDKTGLRTLAVVTKADKSSEGLLEKVTADDVNIGLGYVCVRNRIGDESYEEARIEEERLFESHPMLSKIDKSIVGVPVLAQRLVQVQGMIISKTLPEIVKKINEKLTYNLSELDKLPVNLTCVADAMTAFMHIIGLSKESLRKILLRREFDEYPDEKNMHCTARFRNKRLYNSWKCVECQSHTQWWSESYFFEA
;
A
#
# COMPACT_ATOMS: atom_id res chain seq x y z
N MET A 1 10.19 19.40 4.52
CA MET A 1 10.19 18.70 3.23
C MET A 1 9.39 19.62 2.31
N LEU A 2 10.07 20.65 1.80
CA LEU A 2 9.55 21.68 0.87
C LEU A 2 10.68 22.05 -0.12
N LEU A 3 11.72 21.21 -0.19
CA LEU A 3 13.02 21.59 -0.75
C LEU A 3 13.19 21.07 -2.18
N PHE A 4 12.35 20.15 -2.66
CA PHE A 4 12.58 19.54 -3.96
C PHE A 4 12.24 20.46 -5.14
N SER A 5 11.17 21.26 -5.02
CA SER A 5 10.85 22.25 -6.07
C SER A 5 11.98 23.26 -6.29
N SER A 6 12.69 23.64 -5.22
CA SER A 6 13.84 24.56 -5.28
C SER A 6 15.15 23.93 -5.75
N ILE A 7 15.26 22.59 -5.76
CA ILE A 7 16.49 21.88 -6.15
C ILE A 7 16.37 21.33 -7.58
N LEU A 8 15.19 20.89 -8.03
CA LEU A 8 15.07 20.08 -9.25
C LEU A 8 14.11 20.57 -10.35
N ASN A 9 13.49 21.76 -10.30
CA ASN A 9 12.49 22.11 -11.33
C ASN A 9 12.88 23.21 -12.33
N SER A 10 13.55 22.82 -13.43
CA SER A 10 13.16 23.10 -14.84
C SER A 10 14.24 22.81 -15.89
N SER A 11 15.44 22.30 -15.52
CA SER A 11 16.53 22.09 -16.50
C SER A 11 17.17 20.70 -16.50
N ILE A 12 16.66 19.72 -15.75
CA ILE A 12 17.13 18.33 -15.88
C ILE A 12 16.10 17.53 -16.65
N SER A 13 16.30 17.49 -17.97
CA SER A 13 15.71 16.45 -18.82
C SER A 13 16.35 15.12 -18.42
N LEU A 14 15.91 14.55 -17.30
CA LEU A 14 16.12 13.16 -17.00
C LEU A 14 15.38 12.40 -18.10
N GLY A 15 16.09 11.62 -18.91
CA GLY A 15 15.53 10.88 -20.05
C GLY A 15 14.48 9.80 -19.70
N GLY A 16 13.78 9.92 -18.57
CA GLY A 16 12.67 9.11 -18.13
C GLY A 16 11.74 9.93 -17.22
N ASN A 17 10.45 9.59 -17.21
CA ASN A 17 9.45 10.25 -16.37
C ASN A 17 9.65 9.87 -14.89
N LEU A 18 10.47 10.63 -14.17
CA LEU A 18 10.60 10.50 -12.72
C LEU A 18 9.38 11.16 -12.07
N THR A 19 8.54 10.36 -11.41
CA THR A 19 7.40 10.90 -10.65
C THR A 19 7.84 11.09 -9.20
N MET A 20 7.77 12.33 -8.72
CA MET A 20 8.16 12.70 -7.37
C MET A 20 6.96 13.28 -6.63
N VAL A 21 6.78 12.87 -5.38
CA VAL A 21 5.74 13.40 -4.49
C VAL A 21 6.41 14.21 -3.40
N ASP A 22 6.08 15.51 -3.30
CA ASP A 22 6.52 16.34 -2.17
C ASP A 22 5.55 16.14 -1.01
N LEU A 23 6.09 15.79 0.15
CA LEU A 23 5.31 15.53 1.37
C LEU A 23 5.45 16.72 2.33
N PRO A 24 4.49 16.94 3.24
CA PRO A 24 4.57 18.06 4.18
C PRO A 24 5.85 18.04 5.02
N GLY A 25 6.35 19.23 5.37
CA GLY A 25 7.47 19.36 6.30
C GLY A 25 7.08 18.95 7.72
N ILE A 26 7.92 18.11 8.33
CA ILE A 26 7.75 17.67 9.73
C ILE A 26 7.86 18.88 10.66
N THR A 27 6.81 19.12 11.45
CA THR A 27 6.77 20.15 12.50
C THR A 27 6.38 19.50 13.82
N ARG A 28 7.14 19.79 14.89
CA ARG A 28 6.91 19.21 16.22
C ARG A 28 6.03 20.09 17.11
N VAL A 29 6.04 21.39 16.85
CA VAL A 29 5.32 22.38 17.66
C VAL A 29 4.24 23.00 16.77
N PRO A 30 2.96 22.92 17.17
CA PRO A 30 1.89 23.57 16.45
C PRO A 30 2.08 25.09 16.48
N VAL A 31 1.88 25.72 15.32
CA VAL A 31 1.85 27.19 15.21
C VAL A 31 0.42 27.66 14.94
N HIS A 32 0.12 28.91 15.33
CA HIS A 32 -1.21 29.54 15.32
C HIS A 32 -2.20 28.99 14.27
N GLY A 33 -3.29 28.39 14.74
CA GLY A 33 -4.36 27.83 13.91
C GLY A 33 -4.20 26.36 13.52
N GLN A 34 -3.07 25.72 13.84
CA GLN A 34 -2.89 24.28 13.66
C GLN A 34 -3.38 23.49 14.89
N PRO A 35 -3.88 22.26 14.69
CA PRO A 35 -4.25 21.37 15.79
C PRO A 35 -3.01 20.89 16.56
N GLU A 36 -3.19 20.54 17.84
CA GLU A 36 -2.09 19.96 18.65
C GLU A 36 -1.54 18.65 18.06
N SER A 37 -2.39 17.91 17.33
CA SER A 37 -2.02 16.67 16.63
C SER A 37 -1.38 16.86 15.26
N ILE A 38 -0.93 18.08 14.91
CA ILE A 38 -0.35 18.36 13.58
C ILE A 38 0.86 17.46 13.27
N TYR A 39 1.68 17.15 14.28
CA TYR A 39 2.82 16.25 14.12
C TYR A 39 2.36 14.85 13.69
N ASP A 40 1.36 14.29 14.39
CA ASP A 40 0.85 12.94 14.10
C ASP A 40 0.17 12.89 12.73
N GLN A 41 -0.61 13.92 12.38
CA GLN A 41 -1.23 14.01 11.06
C GLN A 41 -0.20 14.04 9.93
N ILE A 42 0.85 14.87 10.06
CA ILE A 42 1.93 14.92 9.05
C ILE A 42 2.68 13.60 8.99
N LYS A 43 2.96 12.99 10.14
CA LYS A 43 3.61 11.69 10.22
C LYS A 43 2.77 10.61 9.54
N ASP A 44 1.47 10.55 9.77
CA ASP A 44 0.59 9.56 9.17
C ASP A 44 0.54 9.70 7.65
N ILE A 45 0.47 10.94 7.14
CA ILE A 45 0.59 11.22 5.70
C ILE A 45 1.92 10.70 5.17
N ILE A 46 3.05 11.06 5.80
CA ILE A 46 4.37 10.62 5.34
C ILE A 46 4.44 9.09 5.32
N MET A 47 4.02 8.44 6.40
CA MET A 47 4.06 6.99 6.57
C MET A 47 3.21 6.27 5.53
N GLU A 48 2.09 6.84 5.09
CA GLU A 48 1.28 6.28 4.00
C GLU A 48 2.08 6.21 2.69
N TYR A 49 2.82 7.27 2.35
CA TYR A 49 3.60 7.34 1.11
C TYR A 49 4.91 6.54 1.15
N ILE A 50 5.56 6.43 2.31
CA ILE A 50 6.85 5.71 2.42
C ILE A 50 6.70 4.23 2.79
N ARG A 51 5.50 3.76 3.14
CA ARG A 51 5.22 2.35 3.50
C ARG A 51 5.36 1.36 2.34
N PRO A 52 4.86 1.63 1.12
CA PRO A 52 5.04 0.72 -0.01
C PRO A 52 6.52 0.44 -0.28
N GLU A 53 6.90 -0.82 -0.45
CA GLU A 53 8.31 -1.21 -0.68
C GLU A 53 8.82 -0.73 -2.04
N GLU A 54 7.90 -0.41 -2.95
CA GLU A 54 8.14 0.15 -4.27
C GLU A 54 8.54 1.63 -4.25
N SER A 55 8.35 2.31 -3.11
CA SER A 55 8.65 3.74 -2.96
C SER A 55 10.11 3.98 -2.61
N ILE A 56 10.75 4.91 -3.34
CA ILE A 56 12.07 5.44 -2.97
C ILE A 56 11.90 6.52 -1.93
N ILE A 57 12.63 6.42 -0.83
CA ILE A 57 12.66 7.41 0.24
C ILE A 57 13.83 8.35 0.02
N LEU A 58 13.55 9.64 -0.03
CA LEU A 58 14.55 10.68 -0.27
C LEU A 58 14.62 11.62 0.93
N ASN A 59 15.59 11.36 1.81
CA ASN A 59 15.80 12.16 3.01
C ASN A 59 16.55 13.44 2.68
N VAL A 60 15.85 14.58 2.69
CA VAL A 60 16.46 15.90 2.48
C VAL A 60 16.94 16.46 3.81
N LEU A 61 18.26 16.57 3.96
CA LEU A 61 18.94 17.02 5.17
C LEU A 61 19.68 18.33 4.89
N SER A 62 19.78 19.21 5.87
CA SER A 62 20.63 20.42 5.79
C SER A 62 22.01 20.07 6.34
N VAL A 63 23.10 20.53 5.72
CA VAL A 63 24.45 20.26 6.24
C VAL A 63 24.66 20.71 7.70
N THR A 64 23.96 21.79 8.08
CA THR A 64 24.02 22.40 9.42
C THR A 64 23.33 21.60 10.52
N VAL A 65 22.52 20.59 10.18
CA VAL A 65 21.84 19.76 11.19
C VAL A 65 22.65 18.52 11.53
N ASP A 66 22.42 18.00 12.73
CA ASP A 66 22.90 16.69 13.14
C ASP A 66 21.94 15.62 12.59
N PHE A 67 22.46 14.74 11.73
CA PHE A 67 21.68 13.72 11.04
C PHE A 67 21.06 12.71 12.02
N THR A 68 21.72 12.44 13.15
CA THR A 68 21.22 11.50 14.16
C THR A 68 19.93 11.97 14.84
N THR A 69 19.68 13.29 14.81
CA THR A 69 18.48 13.91 15.41
C THR A 69 17.31 14.05 14.43
N CYS A 70 17.56 13.76 13.14
CA CYS A 70 16.60 14.01 12.07
C CYS A 70 15.43 13.04 12.11
N GLU A 71 14.23 13.60 12.22
CA GLU A 71 13.00 12.83 12.28
C GLU A 71 12.73 12.04 11.00
N SER A 72 13.07 12.59 9.83
CA SER A 72 12.87 11.92 8.55
C SER A 72 13.70 10.63 8.44
N ILE A 73 14.94 10.63 9.00
CA ILE A 73 15.79 9.44 9.07
C ILE A 73 15.16 8.40 9.99
N ARG A 74 14.66 8.82 11.17
CA ARG A 74 13.97 7.91 12.09
C ARG A 74 12.75 7.24 11.45
N MET A 75 11.95 8.01 10.72
CA MET A 75 10.78 7.49 10.00
C MET A 75 11.20 6.53 8.89
N SER A 76 12.18 6.88 8.06
CA SER A 76 12.65 6.00 6.98
C SER A 76 13.23 4.69 7.51
N GLN A 77 14.07 4.73 8.55
CA GLN A 77 14.66 3.54 9.16
C GLN A 77 13.62 2.62 9.83
N SER A 78 12.49 3.16 10.29
CA SER A 78 11.42 2.34 10.87
C SER A 78 10.80 1.37 9.84
N LEU A 79 10.93 1.68 8.55
CA LEU A 79 10.40 0.90 7.42
C LEU A 79 11.47 0.31 6.50
N ASP A 80 12.68 0.90 6.47
CA ASP A 80 13.81 0.49 5.64
C ASP A 80 15.12 0.50 6.45
N LYS A 81 15.25 -0.46 7.38
CA LYS A 81 16.40 -0.56 8.30
C LYS A 81 17.74 -0.77 7.59
N THR A 82 17.71 -1.43 6.44
CA THR A 82 18.88 -1.74 5.61
C THR A 82 19.20 -0.64 4.60
N GLY A 83 18.31 0.34 4.43
CA GLY A 83 18.48 1.45 3.49
C GLY A 83 18.46 1.03 2.01
N LEU A 84 17.74 -0.03 1.64
CA LEU A 84 17.73 -0.54 0.26
C LEU A 84 17.03 0.39 -0.73
N ARG A 85 16.18 1.29 -0.22
CA ARG A 85 15.40 2.25 -1.02
C ARG A 85 15.48 3.67 -0.45
N THR A 86 16.42 3.93 0.47
CA THR A 86 16.58 5.23 1.14
C THR A 86 17.88 5.90 0.71
N LEU A 87 17.75 7.08 0.09
CA LEU A 87 18.86 7.96 -0.30
C LEU A 87 18.81 9.25 0.52
N ALA A 88 19.96 9.76 0.95
CA ALA A 88 20.04 11.04 1.66
C ALA A 88 20.58 12.15 0.74
N VAL A 89 19.88 13.28 0.67
CA VAL A 89 20.32 14.48 -0.05
C VAL A 89 20.73 15.53 0.97
N VAL A 90 22.01 15.84 1.02
CA VAL A 90 22.56 16.86 1.91
C VAL A 90 22.58 18.20 1.18
N THR A 91 21.77 19.13 1.66
CA THR A 91 21.51 20.44 1.05
C THR A 91 22.25 21.55 1.78
N LYS A 92 22.31 22.73 1.15
CA LYS A 92 22.98 23.92 1.66
C LYS A 92 24.47 23.71 1.96
N ALA A 93 25.15 22.90 1.15
CA ALA A 93 26.57 22.58 1.34
C ALA A 93 27.49 23.82 1.39
N ASP A 94 27.03 24.94 0.82
CA ASP A 94 27.67 26.26 0.88
C ASP A 94 27.71 26.89 2.28
N LYS A 95 26.74 26.55 3.16
CA LYS A 95 26.60 27.20 4.47
C LYS A 95 27.55 26.67 5.53
N SER A 96 27.93 25.42 5.45
CA SER A 96 28.82 24.78 6.41
C SER A 96 29.58 23.67 5.70
N SER A 97 30.87 23.90 5.46
CA SER A 97 31.75 22.95 4.79
C SER A 97 32.51 22.06 5.78
N GLU A 98 32.56 22.45 7.05
CA GLU A 98 33.29 21.76 8.09
C GLU A 98 32.49 20.54 8.57
N GLY A 99 33.13 19.36 8.62
CA GLY A 99 32.49 18.13 9.05
C GLY A 99 31.60 17.45 8.01
N LEU A 100 31.36 18.06 6.83
CA LEU A 100 30.49 17.45 5.81
C LEU A 100 31.09 16.16 5.26
N LEU A 101 32.37 16.17 4.91
CA LEU A 101 33.06 14.99 4.39
C LEU A 101 33.01 13.84 5.41
N GLU A 102 33.31 14.15 6.67
CA GLU A 102 33.28 13.20 7.77
C GLU A 102 31.87 12.62 7.96
N LYS A 103 30.83 13.47 7.97
CA LYS A 103 29.42 13.04 8.10
C LYS A 103 29.00 12.07 7.00
N VAL A 104 29.36 12.34 5.73
CA VAL A 104 28.93 11.50 4.60
C VAL A 104 29.80 10.25 4.43
N THR A 105 31.04 10.26 4.90
CA THR A 105 31.94 9.09 4.86
C THR A 105 31.75 8.17 6.07
N ALA A 106 31.49 8.71 7.26
CA ALA A 106 31.25 7.90 8.45
C ALA A 106 29.90 7.18 8.41
N ASP A 107 28.88 7.80 7.79
CA ASP A 107 27.53 7.26 7.67
C ASP A 107 26.95 6.79 9.03
N ASP A 108 27.01 7.66 10.04
CA ASP A 108 26.56 7.35 11.41
C ASP A 108 25.08 6.91 11.52
N VAL A 109 24.28 7.19 10.48
CA VAL A 109 22.86 6.86 10.40
C VAL A 109 22.55 5.76 9.37
N ASN A 110 23.56 5.08 8.83
CA ASN A 110 23.44 3.91 7.95
C ASN A 110 22.45 4.08 6.80
N ILE A 111 22.70 5.05 5.91
CA ILE A 111 21.89 5.28 4.72
C ILE A 111 22.35 4.33 3.61
N GLY A 112 21.60 3.26 3.38
CA GLY A 112 22.03 2.18 2.47
C GLY A 112 22.31 2.60 1.01
N LEU A 113 21.56 3.54 0.43
CA LEU A 113 21.88 4.07 -0.92
C LEU A 113 22.93 5.20 -0.89
N GLY A 114 23.38 5.60 0.29
CA GLY A 114 24.38 6.63 0.54
C GLY A 114 23.84 8.07 0.50
N TYR A 115 24.76 9.00 0.28
CA TYR A 115 24.51 10.44 0.31
C TYR A 115 24.76 11.07 -1.05
N VAL A 116 24.06 12.17 -1.34
CA VAL A 116 24.43 13.11 -2.40
C VAL A 116 24.39 14.53 -1.84
N CYS A 117 25.49 15.27 -1.98
CA CYS A 117 25.60 16.66 -1.51
C CYS A 117 25.27 17.62 -2.64
N VAL A 118 24.44 18.63 -2.36
CA VAL A 118 24.00 19.62 -3.34
C VAL A 118 24.05 21.04 -2.78
N ARG A 119 24.22 22.00 -3.68
CA ARG A 119 24.07 23.44 -3.42
C ARG A 119 22.71 23.89 -3.95
N ASN A 120 21.96 24.55 -3.07
CA ASN A 120 20.68 25.14 -3.41
C ASN A 120 20.88 26.41 -4.24
N ARG A 121 19.85 26.80 -4.99
CA ARG A 121 19.77 28.14 -5.60
C ARG A 121 19.74 29.20 -4.50
N ILE A 122 20.51 30.28 -4.67
CA ILE A 122 20.60 31.38 -3.69
C ILE A 122 20.12 32.67 -4.36
N GLY A 123 19.27 33.44 -3.67
CA GLY A 123 18.72 34.69 -4.19
C GLY A 123 17.97 34.51 -5.52
N ASP A 124 18.27 35.38 -6.48
CA ASP A 124 17.62 35.45 -7.79
C ASP A 124 18.42 34.74 -8.91
N GLU A 125 19.38 33.89 -8.56
CA GLU A 125 20.11 33.04 -9.53
C GLU A 125 19.14 32.28 -10.44
N SER A 126 19.48 32.19 -11.73
CA SER A 126 18.87 31.21 -12.64
C SER A 126 19.30 29.79 -12.30
N TYR A 127 18.62 28.79 -12.89
CA TYR A 127 18.98 27.39 -12.66
C TYR A 127 20.39 27.07 -13.20
N GLU A 128 20.71 27.58 -14.38
CA GLU A 128 22.00 27.41 -15.04
C GLU A 128 23.14 28.04 -14.22
N GLU A 129 22.96 29.29 -13.76
CA GLU A 129 23.93 29.95 -12.86
C GLU A 129 24.13 29.14 -11.58
N ALA A 130 23.05 28.64 -10.98
CA ALA A 130 23.15 27.85 -9.76
C ALA A 130 23.89 26.52 -9.97
N ARG A 131 23.85 25.93 -11.18
CA ARG A 131 24.61 24.71 -11.52
C ARG A 131 26.09 25.00 -11.71
N ILE A 132 26.44 26.09 -12.41
CA ILE A 132 27.83 26.52 -12.58
C ILE A 132 28.46 26.81 -11.21
N GLU A 133 27.74 27.50 -10.33
CA GLU A 133 28.28 27.83 -9.00
C GLU A 133 28.33 26.60 -8.07
N GLU A 134 27.44 25.62 -8.25
CA GLU A 134 27.56 24.34 -7.56
C GLU A 134 28.83 23.58 -7.97
N GLU A 135 29.08 23.48 -9.27
CA GLU A 135 30.28 22.82 -9.79
C GLU A 135 31.54 23.51 -9.26
N ARG A 136 31.59 24.86 -9.34
CA ARG A 136 32.67 25.67 -8.79
C ARG A 136 32.89 25.43 -7.30
N LEU A 137 31.83 25.35 -6.51
CA LEU A 137 31.90 25.09 -5.07
C LEU A 137 32.58 23.75 -4.79
N PHE A 138 32.13 22.67 -5.43
CA PHE A 138 32.68 21.33 -5.22
C PHE A 138 34.02 21.09 -5.92
N GLU A 139 34.51 22.00 -6.76
CA GLU A 139 35.86 21.93 -7.35
C GLU A 139 36.90 22.75 -6.59
N SER A 140 36.55 23.97 -6.20
CA SER A 140 37.53 24.93 -5.70
C SER A 140 37.59 25.01 -4.17
N HIS A 141 36.52 24.64 -3.47
CA HIS A 141 36.46 24.82 -2.02
C HIS A 141 37.39 23.84 -1.29
N PRO A 142 38.31 24.29 -0.39
CA PRO A 142 39.39 23.47 0.18
C PRO A 142 38.97 22.15 0.85
N MET A 143 37.78 22.12 1.44
CA MET A 143 37.22 20.93 2.11
C MET A 143 36.23 20.16 1.23
N LEU A 144 35.41 20.84 0.44
CA LEU A 144 34.35 20.19 -0.34
C LEU A 144 34.90 19.53 -1.61
N SER A 145 36.02 20.03 -2.14
CA SER A 145 36.72 19.43 -3.28
C SER A 145 37.31 18.06 -2.99
N LYS A 146 37.45 17.70 -1.71
CA LYS A 146 37.89 16.38 -1.26
C LYS A 146 36.75 15.34 -1.25
N ILE A 147 35.50 15.78 -1.33
CA ILE A 147 34.35 14.87 -1.41
C ILE A 147 34.35 14.21 -2.78
N ASP A 148 34.06 12.91 -2.81
CA ASP A 148 34.02 12.13 -4.04
C ASP A 148 33.01 12.72 -5.05
N LYS A 149 33.46 12.89 -6.30
CA LYS A 149 32.65 13.47 -7.37
C LYS A 149 31.39 12.67 -7.69
N SER A 150 31.36 11.38 -7.35
CA SER A 150 30.21 10.48 -7.54
C SER A 150 29.07 10.68 -6.53
N ILE A 151 29.24 11.58 -5.56
CA ILE A 151 28.25 11.92 -4.53
C ILE A 151 28.04 13.44 -4.37
N VAL A 152 28.47 14.26 -5.33
CA VAL A 152 28.25 15.72 -5.29
C VAL A 152 27.58 16.20 -6.56
N GLY A 153 26.70 17.17 -6.38
CA GLY A 153 26.03 17.87 -7.46
C GLY A 153 24.67 17.31 -7.84
N VAL A 154 23.83 18.21 -8.31
CA VAL A 154 22.48 17.91 -8.79
C VAL A 154 22.48 16.99 -10.03
N PRO A 155 23.41 17.10 -11.00
CA PRO A 155 23.49 16.14 -12.10
C PRO A 155 23.70 14.70 -11.62
N VAL A 156 24.56 14.51 -10.62
CA VAL A 156 24.84 13.21 -10.00
C VAL A 156 23.62 12.71 -9.23
N LEU A 157 22.95 13.57 -8.47
CA LEU A 157 21.69 13.23 -7.79
C LEU A 157 20.67 12.70 -8.81
N ALA A 158 20.50 13.40 -9.92
CA ALA A 158 19.54 13.04 -10.95
C ALA A 158 19.87 11.68 -11.58
N GLN A 159 21.15 11.44 -11.93
CA GLN A 159 21.61 10.16 -12.44
C GLN A 159 21.37 9.01 -11.45
N ARG A 160 21.70 9.22 -10.16
CA ARG A 160 21.48 8.23 -9.10
C ARG A 160 20.01 7.89 -8.92
N LEU A 161 19.13 8.89 -8.93
CA LEU A 161 17.68 8.68 -8.81
C LEU A 161 17.13 7.82 -9.96
N VAL A 162 17.56 8.08 -11.21
CA VAL A 162 17.16 7.26 -12.37
C VAL A 162 17.65 5.82 -12.25
N GLN A 163 18.91 5.62 -11.81
CA GLN A 163 19.47 4.28 -11.62
C GLN A 163 18.72 3.49 -10.53
N VAL A 164 18.47 4.12 -9.38
CA VAL A 164 17.73 3.51 -8.26
C VAL A 164 16.30 3.19 -8.67
N GLN A 165 15.64 4.11 -9.39
CA GLN A 165 14.29 3.87 -9.92
C GLN A 165 14.26 2.68 -10.88
N GLY A 166 15.21 2.60 -11.82
CA GLY A 166 15.31 1.47 -12.74
C GLY A 166 15.52 0.14 -12.01
N MET A 167 16.36 0.12 -10.97
CA MET A 167 16.61 -1.06 -10.15
C MET A 167 15.33 -1.53 -9.43
N ILE A 168 14.61 -0.62 -8.78
CA ILE A 168 13.39 -0.96 -8.03
C ILE A 168 12.27 -1.40 -8.96
N ILE A 169 12.09 -0.74 -10.11
CA ILE A 169 11.12 -1.16 -11.13
C ILE A 169 11.45 -2.59 -11.59
N SER A 170 12.70 -2.87 -11.95
CA SER A 170 13.13 -4.20 -12.40
C SER A 170 12.86 -5.28 -11.35
N LYS A 171 13.12 -4.98 -10.08
CA LYS A 171 12.90 -5.91 -8.96
C LYS A 171 11.41 -6.15 -8.67
N THR A 172 10.58 -5.12 -8.80
CA THR A 172 9.17 -5.18 -8.35
C THR A 172 8.20 -5.56 -9.47
N LEU A 173 8.53 -5.27 -10.72
CA LEU A 173 7.65 -5.54 -11.86
C LEU A 173 7.19 -7.01 -11.96
N PRO A 174 8.05 -8.03 -11.71
CA PRO A 174 7.61 -9.42 -11.71
C PRO A 174 6.53 -9.72 -10.67
N GLU A 175 6.68 -9.21 -9.45
CA GLU A 175 5.70 -9.39 -8.37
C GLU A 175 4.39 -8.65 -8.65
N ILE A 176 4.45 -7.47 -9.27
CA ILE A 176 3.25 -6.75 -9.73
C ILE A 176 2.51 -7.58 -10.78
N VAL A 177 3.20 -8.09 -11.80
CA VAL A 177 2.61 -8.94 -12.84
C VAL A 177 1.98 -10.19 -12.23
N LYS A 178 2.66 -10.82 -11.27
CA LYS A 178 2.12 -11.97 -10.53
C LYS A 178 0.83 -11.62 -9.80
N LYS A 179 0.82 -10.54 -8.99
CA LYS A 179 -0.38 -10.07 -8.27
C LYS A 179 -1.54 -9.75 -9.21
N ILE A 180 -1.26 -9.14 -10.37
CA ILE A 180 -2.28 -8.85 -11.39
C ILE A 180 -2.87 -10.16 -11.94
N ASN A 181 -2.02 -11.12 -12.30
CA ASN A 181 -2.47 -12.40 -12.85
C ASN A 181 -3.27 -13.21 -11.82
N GLU A 182 -2.83 -13.26 -10.57
CA GLU A 182 -3.58 -13.91 -9.48
C GLU A 182 -4.96 -13.28 -9.31
N LYS A 183 -5.04 -11.93 -9.32
CA LYS A 183 -6.31 -11.21 -9.20
C LYS A 183 -7.20 -11.38 -10.42
N LEU A 184 -6.62 -11.47 -11.61
CA LEU A 184 -7.34 -11.76 -12.85
C LEU A 184 -7.93 -13.17 -12.83
N THR A 185 -7.14 -14.19 -12.48
CA THR A 185 -7.60 -15.58 -12.38
C THR A 185 -8.70 -15.71 -11.33
N TYR A 186 -8.55 -15.07 -10.16
CA TYR A 186 -9.60 -15.03 -9.16
C TYR A 186 -10.88 -14.41 -9.71
N ASN A 187 -10.81 -13.22 -10.32
CA ASN A 187 -11.97 -12.53 -10.87
C ASN A 187 -12.65 -13.33 -11.99
N LEU A 188 -11.89 -14.01 -12.84
CA LEU A 188 -12.44 -14.88 -13.88
C LEU A 188 -13.17 -16.09 -13.25
N SER A 189 -12.60 -16.68 -12.20
CA SER A 189 -13.26 -17.79 -11.49
C SER A 189 -14.56 -17.37 -10.79
N GLU A 190 -14.63 -16.12 -10.29
CA GLU A 190 -15.86 -15.56 -9.74
C GLU A 190 -16.87 -15.24 -10.83
N LEU A 191 -16.41 -14.70 -11.97
CA LEU A 191 -17.25 -14.44 -13.14
C LEU A 191 -17.88 -15.71 -13.69
N ASP A 192 -17.14 -16.83 -13.74
CA ASP A 192 -17.65 -18.13 -14.19
C ASP A 192 -18.72 -18.72 -13.26
N LYS A 193 -18.75 -18.32 -11.98
CA LYS A 193 -19.82 -18.70 -11.04
C LYS A 193 -21.09 -17.88 -11.26
N LEU A 194 -21.00 -16.73 -11.93
CA LEU A 194 -22.16 -15.89 -12.16
C LEU A 194 -23.06 -16.50 -13.26
N PRO A 195 -24.38 -16.29 -13.17
CA PRO A 195 -25.30 -16.79 -14.19
C PRO A 195 -24.95 -16.19 -15.56
N VAL A 196 -24.98 -17.02 -16.60
CA VAL A 196 -24.83 -16.56 -17.98
C VAL A 196 -25.95 -15.56 -18.30
N ASN A 197 -25.63 -14.49 -19.03
CA ASN A 197 -26.63 -13.53 -19.49
C ASN A 197 -27.73 -14.26 -20.27
N LEU A 198 -28.96 -14.19 -19.74
CA LEU A 198 -30.12 -14.88 -20.30
C LEU A 198 -30.69 -14.05 -21.45
N THR A 199 -30.13 -14.25 -22.64
CA THR A 199 -30.56 -13.48 -23.83
C THR A 199 -31.77 -14.10 -24.53
N CYS A 200 -32.00 -15.40 -24.31
CA CYS A 200 -33.15 -16.10 -24.89
C CYS A 200 -33.80 -17.09 -23.91
N VAL A 201 -34.99 -17.57 -24.27
CA VAL A 201 -35.76 -18.56 -23.48
C VAL A 201 -34.99 -19.88 -23.34
N ALA A 202 -34.18 -20.26 -24.33
CA ALA A 202 -33.34 -21.46 -24.25
C ALA A 202 -32.24 -21.33 -23.18
N ASP A 203 -31.62 -20.16 -23.06
CA ASP A 203 -30.64 -19.87 -22.00
C ASP A 203 -31.31 -19.96 -20.62
N ALA A 204 -32.50 -19.38 -20.49
CA ALA A 204 -33.27 -19.40 -19.24
C ALA A 204 -33.64 -20.83 -18.82
N MET A 205 -34.07 -21.66 -19.78
CA MET A 205 -34.36 -23.08 -19.53
C MET A 205 -33.10 -23.87 -19.14
N THR A 206 -31.96 -23.58 -19.77
CA THR A 206 -30.68 -24.22 -19.45
C THR A 206 -30.22 -23.86 -18.03
N ALA A 207 -30.29 -22.58 -17.66
CA ALA A 207 -29.99 -22.11 -16.32
C ALA A 207 -30.92 -22.72 -15.26
N PHE A 208 -32.23 -22.79 -15.54
CA PHE A 208 -33.21 -23.39 -14.64
C PHE A 208 -32.94 -24.88 -14.39
N MET A 209 -32.66 -25.65 -15.45
CA MET A 209 -32.32 -27.07 -15.32
C MET A 209 -31.01 -27.28 -14.57
N HIS A 210 -30.03 -26.38 -14.75
CA HIS A 210 -28.79 -26.39 -13.97
C HIS A 210 -29.05 -26.17 -12.47
N ILE A 211 -29.88 -25.18 -12.10
CA ILE A 211 -30.27 -24.91 -10.71
C ILE A 211 -30.99 -26.10 -10.09
N ILE A 212 -31.93 -26.73 -10.81
CA ILE A 212 -32.60 -27.95 -10.34
C ILE A 212 -31.59 -29.08 -10.13
N GLY A 213 -30.62 -29.23 -11.04
CA GLY A 213 -29.53 -30.21 -10.93
C GLY A 213 -28.70 -30.02 -9.65
N LEU A 214 -28.22 -28.79 -9.41
CA LEU A 214 -27.45 -28.44 -8.21
C LEU A 214 -28.26 -28.67 -6.92
N SER A 215 -29.54 -28.31 -6.93
CA SER A 215 -30.44 -28.49 -5.79
C SER A 215 -30.67 -29.99 -5.50
N LYS A 216 -30.89 -30.79 -6.55
CA LYS A 216 -31.05 -32.25 -6.42
C LYS A 216 -29.79 -32.90 -5.86
N GLU A 217 -28.60 -32.53 -6.34
CA GLU A 217 -27.35 -33.10 -5.85
C GLU A 217 -27.06 -32.69 -4.40
N SER A 218 -27.31 -31.42 -4.05
CA SER A 218 -27.20 -30.93 -2.67
C SER A 218 -28.12 -31.72 -1.72
N LEU A 219 -29.39 -31.90 -2.10
CA LEU A 219 -30.34 -32.72 -1.34
C LEU A 219 -29.90 -34.19 -1.26
N ARG A 220 -29.28 -34.73 -2.30
CA ARG A 220 -28.77 -36.11 -2.32
C ARG A 220 -27.60 -36.30 -1.36
N LYS A 221 -26.64 -35.37 -1.35
CA LYS A 221 -25.51 -35.36 -0.40
C LYS A 221 -26.03 -35.31 1.05
N ILE A 222 -26.98 -34.41 1.33
CA ILE A 222 -27.54 -34.20 2.68
C ILE A 222 -28.40 -35.39 3.14
N LEU A 223 -29.37 -35.82 2.34
CA LEU A 223 -30.41 -36.77 2.75
C LEU A 223 -29.99 -38.23 2.59
N LEU A 224 -29.23 -38.56 1.54
CA LEU A 224 -28.85 -39.95 1.23
C LEU A 224 -27.43 -40.29 1.68
N ARG A 225 -26.45 -39.43 1.39
CA ARG A 225 -25.03 -39.72 1.70
C ARG A 225 -24.60 -39.27 3.09
N ARG A 226 -25.31 -38.31 3.69
CA ARG A 226 -24.96 -37.70 4.99
C ARG A 226 -23.57 -37.04 4.98
N GLU A 227 -23.16 -36.52 3.83
CA GLU A 227 -21.92 -35.75 3.67
C GLU A 227 -22.21 -34.28 4.01
N PHE A 228 -21.39 -33.68 4.88
CA PHE A 228 -21.55 -32.29 5.37
C PHE A 228 -20.25 -31.48 5.25
N ASP A 229 -19.28 -31.99 4.51
CA ASP A 229 -17.91 -31.44 4.42
C ASP A 229 -17.87 -30.02 3.82
N GLU A 230 -18.94 -29.63 3.14
CA GLU A 230 -19.12 -28.30 2.52
C GLU A 230 -19.36 -27.19 3.57
N TYR A 231 -19.78 -27.54 4.80
CA TYR A 231 -20.09 -26.58 5.88
C TYR A 231 -19.50 -27.00 7.23
N PRO A 232 -18.16 -27.07 7.37
CA PRO A 232 -17.53 -27.64 8.57
C PRO A 232 -17.86 -26.85 9.86
N ASP A 233 -17.99 -25.53 9.77
CA ASP A 233 -18.20 -24.65 10.93
C ASP A 233 -19.68 -24.38 11.25
N GLU A 234 -20.59 -24.62 10.30
CA GLU A 234 -22.02 -24.39 10.49
C GLU A 234 -22.75 -25.65 10.96
N LYS A 235 -22.62 -25.95 12.26
CA LYS A 235 -23.27 -27.09 12.93
C LYS A 235 -24.80 -27.15 12.72
N ASN A 236 -25.44 -26.03 12.41
CA ASN A 236 -26.89 -25.97 12.13
C ASN A 236 -27.28 -26.65 10.80
N MET A 237 -26.36 -26.70 9.84
CA MET A 237 -26.54 -27.36 8.54
C MET A 237 -26.23 -28.87 8.58
N HIS A 238 -25.74 -29.39 9.72
CA HIS A 238 -25.46 -30.82 9.92
C HIS A 238 -26.75 -31.58 10.27
N CYS A 239 -27.64 -31.75 9.30
CA CYS A 239 -28.97 -32.33 9.47
C CYS A 239 -28.99 -33.70 10.17
N THR A 240 -27.93 -34.52 10.05
CA THR A 240 -27.83 -35.81 10.75
C THR A 240 -27.69 -35.69 12.26
N ALA A 241 -27.00 -34.66 12.78
CA ALA A 241 -26.93 -34.41 14.22
C ALA A 241 -28.32 -34.11 14.79
N ARG A 242 -29.16 -33.39 14.03
CA ARG A 242 -30.56 -33.10 14.39
C ARG A 242 -31.47 -34.32 14.25
N PHE A 243 -31.31 -35.13 13.19
CA PHE A 243 -32.08 -36.37 13.03
C PHE A 243 -31.72 -37.43 14.08
N ARG A 244 -30.46 -37.50 14.53
CA ARG A 244 -30.03 -38.42 15.60
C ARG A 244 -30.59 -37.99 16.96
N ASN A 245 -30.65 -36.69 17.24
CA ASN A 245 -31.34 -36.17 18.44
C ASN A 245 -32.87 -36.38 18.40
N LYS A 246 -33.48 -36.47 17.21
CA LYS A 246 -34.92 -36.74 17.06
C LYS A 246 -35.31 -38.23 17.10
N ARG A 247 -34.36 -39.16 17.02
CA ARG A 247 -34.62 -40.60 17.20
C ARG A 247 -34.60 -41.06 18.66
N LEU A 248 -34.20 -40.20 19.59
CA LEU A 248 -34.22 -40.47 21.04
C LEU A 248 -35.42 -39.85 21.77
N TYR A 249 -36.33 -39.16 21.09
CA TYR A 249 -37.59 -38.70 21.69
C TYR A 249 -38.75 -38.87 20.72
N ASN A 250 -39.59 -39.86 21.02
CA ASN A 250 -40.99 -39.89 20.62
C ASN A 250 -41.66 -38.59 21.10
N SER A 251 -41.73 -37.57 20.25
CA SER A 251 -42.73 -36.48 20.28
C SER A 251 -42.36 -35.42 19.25
N TRP A 252 -42.95 -35.49 18.06
CA TRP A 252 -43.04 -34.30 17.20
C TRP A 252 -44.37 -33.61 17.49
N LYS A 253 -44.34 -32.59 18.36
CA LYS A 253 -45.26 -31.46 18.22
C LYS A 253 -44.59 -30.45 17.30
N CYS A 254 -45.19 -30.19 16.15
CA CYS A 254 -44.82 -29.08 15.27
C CYS A 254 -45.18 -27.77 15.98
N VAL A 255 -44.18 -26.96 16.34
CA VAL A 255 -44.37 -25.69 17.08
C VAL A 255 -44.75 -24.53 16.15
N GLU A 256 -44.76 -24.72 14.83
CA GLU A 256 -45.04 -23.65 13.85
C GLU A 256 -46.34 -23.83 13.04
N CYS A 257 -47.16 -24.84 13.37
CA CYS A 257 -48.51 -24.98 12.78
C CYS A 257 -49.64 -24.44 13.67
N GLN A 258 -49.35 -23.71 14.76
CA GLN A 258 -50.37 -23.30 15.74
C GLN A 258 -51.07 -21.95 15.49
N SER A 259 -50.85 -21.26 14.37
CA SER A 259 -51.51 -19.96 14.14
C SER A 259 -52.55 -19.93 13.02
N HIS A 260 -52.74 -20.99 12.23
CA HIS A 260 -53.72 -20.96 11.13
C HIS A 260 -54.52 -22.27 10.97
N THR A 261 -55.22 -22.69 12.02
CA THR A 261 -56.39 -23.59 11.90
C THR A 261 -57.42 -23.20 12.96
N GLN A 262 -58.04 -22.03 12.78
CA GLN A 262 -59.22 -21.64 13.54
C GLN A 262 -60.31 -21.11 12.61
N TRP A 263 -60.55 -21.79 11.49
CA TRP A 263 -61.78 -21.67 10.72
C TRP A 263 -62.06 -23.07 10.14
N TRP A 264 -63.29 -23.54 10.30
CA TRP A 264 -63.86 -24.82 9.82
C TRP A 264 -63.68 -26.05 10.72
N SER A 265 -64.38 -26.08 11.86
CA SER A 265 -65.20 -27.25 12.25
C SER A 265 -65.98 -26.97 13.54
N GLU A 266 -67.02 -26.14 13.44
CA GLU A 266 -68.15 -26.22 14.36
C GLU A 266 -69.39 -25.66 13.65
N SER A 267 -70.09 -26.56 12.97
CA SER A 267 -71.45 -26.36 12.52
C SER A 267 -72.10 -27.74 12.46
N TYR A 268 -72.86 -27.99 13.53
CA TYR A 268 -73.98 -28.92 13.64
C TYR A 268 -73.69 -30.38 13.97
N PHE A 269 -73.80 -30.66 15.27
CA PHE A 269 -74.46 -31.85 15.80
C PHE A 269 -75.88 -31.43 16.22
N PHE A 270 -76.94 -32.09 15.72
CA PHE A 270 -78.15 -32.38 16.50
C PHE A 270 -78.95 -33.53 15.86
N GLU A 271 -79.53 -34.33 16.75
CA GLU A 271 -80.19 -35.63 16.59
C GLU A 271 -81.40 -35.66 15.62
N ALA A 272 -81.50 -36.74 14.83
CA ALA A 272 -82.68 -37.60 14.59
C ALA A 272 -82.37 -38.60 13.45
#